data_AF-A0A7K0ECX0-F1
#
_entry.id   AF-A0A7K0ECX0-F1
#
_cell.length_a   1.000
_cell.length_b   1.000
_cell.length_c   1.000
_cell.angle_alpha   90.00
_cell.angle_beta   90.00
_cell.angle_gamma   90.00
#
_symmetry.space_group_name_H-M   'P 1'
#
loop_
_entity.id
_entity.type
_entity.pdbx_description
1 polymer ?
#
loop_
_entity_poly.entity_id
_entity_poly.type
_entity_poly.pdbx_seq_one_letter_code
_entity_poly.pdbx_strand_id
1 'polypeptide(L)'
;MRPIVCFLLFVHCFAFGQAPKNLKADIKLPKDLAYTAAPNGFPVFDTQNQVVSAFNYARRQEEKQMKLPVNSLGTLSLPENYSLISPAERMLFLANQERTARATVDYGSGKNPGLPFEALETHLNTVAQAHASDMTAHNFFGHTSHDGRTALQRINAQAVFKGKCYEFMSRAENIYMFCYYSSDKPVLEMPVFIVEQALFSWLYQDAVVAWGHRETLLIQDKDASGGEGFHNNRGPAGSEGFLGVGLATKVDYQPCAKFPGYQRTGHVVVVNLVDPAADCAYSIP
;
A
#
# COMPACT_ATOMS: atom_id res chain seq x y z
N MET A 1 55.18 -29.66 19.02
CA MET A 1 54.41 -28.40 18.94
C MET A 1 53.44 -28.52 17.77
N ARG A 2 52.13 -28.61 18.01
CA ARG A 2 51.09 -28.62 16.97
C ARG A 2 50.47 -27.22 16.89
N PRO A 3 50.29 -26.63 15.70
CA PRO A 3 49.62 -25.35 15.60
C PRO A 3 48.11 -25.57 15.75
N ILE A 4 47.49 -24.86 16.68
CA ILE A 4 46.04 -24.75 16.79
C ILE A 4 45.62 -23.69 15.77
N VAL A 5 44.98 -24.13 14.69
CA VAL A 5 44.33 -23.24 13.72
C VAL A 5 42.96 -22.89 14.29
N CYS A 6 42.82 -21.67 14.81
CA CYS A 6 41.53 -21.11 15.18
C CYS A 6 40.77 -20.72 13.90
N PHE A 7 39.73 -21.48 13.56
CA PHE A 7 38.71 -21.06 12.61
C PHE A 7 37.85 -19.97 13.26
N LEU A 8 38.01 -18.72 12.82
CA LEU A 8 37.06 -17.65 13.08
C LEU A 8 35.79 -17.94 12.27
N LEU A 9 34.78 -18.49 12.93
CA LEU A 9 33.41 -18.56 12.41
C LEU A 9 32.88 -17.12 12.29
N PHE A 10 32.89 -16.60 11.05
CA PHE A 10 32.11 -15.42 10.69
C PHE A 10 30.63 -15.80 10.74
N VAL A 11 30.01 -15.65 11.91
CA VAL A 11 28.56 -15.63 12.03
C VAL A 11 28.10 -14.36 11.33
N HIS A 12 27.64 -14.51 10.08
CA HIS A 12 26.86 -13.47 9.43
C HIS A 12 25.57 -13.33 10.25
N CYS A 13 25.52 -12.33 11.14
CA CYS A 13 24.25 -11.87 11.66
C CYS A 13 23.43 -11.39 10.46
N PHE A 14 22.58 -12.26 9.92
CA PHE A 14 21.51 -11.85 9.03
C PHE A 14 20.63 -10.90 9.86
N ALA A 15 20.83 -9.60 9.66
CA ALA A 15 19.96 -8.59 10.22
C ALA A 15 18.64 -8.71 9.45
N PHE A 16 17.68 -9.45 10.01
CA PHE A 16 16.33 -9.54 9.47
C PHE A 16 15.72 -8.14 9.44
N GLY A 17 15.26 -7.71 8.27
CA GLY A 17 14.57 -6.45 8.09
C GLY A 17 13.12 -6.57 8.51
N GLN A 18 12.76 -6.11 9.70
CA GLN A 18 11.36 -6.05 10.10
C GLN A 18 10.67 -4.84 9.47
N ALA A 19 9.41 -5.03 9.06
CA ALA A 19 8.52 -3.92 8.70
C ALA A 19 8.49 -2.83 9.79
N PRO A 20 8.26 -1.56 9.41
CA PRO A 20 8.14 -0.47 10.37
C PRO A 20 7.06 -0.76 11.40
N LYS A 21 7.29 -0.36 12.64
CA LYS A 21 6.28 -0.52 13.70
C LYS A 21 4.99 0.21 13.34
N ASN A 22 3.86 -0.39 13.71
CA ASN A 22 2.54 0.24 13.60
C ASN A 22 2.43 1.50 14.45
N LEU A 23 1.68 2.49 13.94
CA LEU A 23 1.42 3.74 14.66
C LEU A 23 0.63 3.49 15.95
N LYS A 24 0.76 4.40 16.91
CA LYS A 24 0.03 4.32 18.18
C LYS A 24 -1.41 4.81 18.02
N ALA A 25 -1.65 5.69 17.06
CA ALA A 25 -2.96 6.23 16.73
C ALA A 25 -2.96 6.80 15.30
N ASP A 26 -4.16 6.95 14.74
CA ASP A 26 -4.37 7.63 13.46
C ASP A 26 -3.78 9.03 13.45
N ILE A 27 -3.20 9.40 12.30
CA ILE A 27 -2.79 10.77 12.02
C ILE A 27 -3.95 11.48 11.32
N LYS A 28 -4.65 12.31 12.09
CA LYS A 28 -5.69 13.19 11.56
C LYS A 28 -5.04 14.36 10.85
N LEU A 29 -5.45 14.62 9.60
CA LEU A 29 -4.96 15.79 8.88
C LEU A 29 -5.50 17.08 9.50
N PRO A 30 -4.73 18.18 9.46
CA PRO A 30 -5.26 19.50 9.79
C PRO A 30 -6.51 19.81 8.96
N LYS A 31 -7.49 20.46 9.58
CA LYS A 31 -8.73 20.92 8.91
C LYS A 31 -8.47 22.19 8.09
N ASP A 32 -7.55 22.07 7.15
CA ASP A 32 -7.00 23.17 6.37
C ASP A 32 -6.85 22.71 4.91
N LEU A 33 -7.27 23.57 3.98
CA LEU A 33 -7.30 23.27 2.54
C LEU A 33 -5.90 23.01 1.96
N ALA A 34 -4.83 23.40 2.65
CA ALA A 34 -3.47 23.03 2.28
C ALA A 34 -3.20 21.52 2.39
N TYR A 35 -3.96 20.79 3.21
CA TYR A 35 -3.76 19.35 3.47
C TYR A 35 -4.87 18.48 2.89
N THR A 36 -6.12 18.93 2.96
CA THR A 36 -7.26 18.17 2.46
C THR A 36 -8.47 19.05 2.17
N ALA A 37 -9.28 18.64 1.20
CA ALA A 37 -10.60 19.21 0.94
C ALA A 37 -11.66 18.76 1.97
N ALA A 38 -11.40 17.71 2.75
CA ALA A 38 -12.36 17.20 3.72
C ALA A 38 -12.32 17.99 5.05
N PRO A 39 -13.46 18.52 5.54
CA PRO A 39 -13.49 19.33 6.76
C PRO A 39 -13.29 18.52 8.05
N ASN A 40 -13.21 17.20 7.95
CA ASN A 40 -13.09 16.26 9.07
C ASN A 40 -11.70 15.61 9.20
N GLY A 41 -10.73 15.99 8.34
CA GLY A 41 -9.35 15.49 8.41
C GLY A 41 -9.13 14.11 7.78
N PHE A 42 -10.09 13.62 6.98
CA PHE A 42 -9.87 12.49 6.07
C PHE A 42 -9.01 12.93 4.87
N PRO A 43 -8.27 12.01 4.24
CA PRO A 43 -7.44 12.33 3.08
C PRO A 43 -8.30 12.45 1.83
N VAL A 44 -8.96 13.58 1.62
CA VAL A 44 -9.56 13.92 0.32
C VAL A 44 -8.68 14.98 -0.33
N PHE A 45 -8.12 14.64 -1.49
CA PHE A 45 -7.14 15.47 -2.20
C PHE A 45 -7.67 15.86 -3.58
N ASP A 46 -7.59 17.15 -3.89
CA ASP A 46 -7.93 17.77 -5.17
C ASP A 46 -6.68 18.26 -5.92
N THR A 47 -5.54 18.40 -5.22
CA THR A 47 -4.29 18.93 -5.80
C THR A 47 -3.07 18.12 -5.38
N GLN A 48 -2.01 18.14 -6.20
CA GLN A 48 -0.72 17.53 -5.87
C GLN A 48 -0.11 18.15 -4.58
N ASN A 49 -0.29 19.45 -4.36
CA ASN A 49 0.21 20.14 -3.17
C ASN A 49 -0.44 19.63 -1.88
N GLN A 50 -1.72 19.25 -1.92
CA GLN A 50 -2.38 18.61 -0.78
C GLN A 50 -1.78 17.24 -0.49
N VAL A 51 -1.53 16.42 -1.52
CA VAL A 51 -0.85 15.12 -1.36
C VAL A 51 0.52 15.32 -0.69
N VAL A 52 1.36 16.21 -1.22
CA VAL A 52 2.69 16.49 -0.66
C VAL A 52 2.59 16.97 0.79
N SER A 53 1.71 17.94 1.08
CA SER A 53 1.56 18.50 2.42
C SER A 53 1.04 17.48 3.42
N ALA A 54 0.05 16.66 3.03
CA ALA A 54 -0.54 15.62 3.86
C ALA A 54 0.48 14.54 4.22
N PHE A 55 1.18 13.96 3.23
CA PHE A 55 2.17 12.92 3.48
C PHE A 55 3.35 13.45 4.30
N ASN A 56 3.84 14.65 4.00
CA ASN A 56 4.91 15.25 4.80
C ASN A 56 4.48 15.50 6.25
N TYR A 57 3.28 16.04 6.46
CA TYR A 57 2.70 16.19 7.80
C TYR A 57 2.63 14.83 8.51
N ALA A 58 2.15 13.80 7.84
CA ALA A 58 2.02 12.47 8.42
C ALA A 58 3.38 11.86 8.79
N ARG A 59 4.40 11.99 7.94
CA ARG A 59 5.78 11.62 8.29
C ARG A 59 6.27 12.33 9.55
N ARG A 60 6.01 13.64 9.69
CA ARG A 60 6.37 14.38 10.93
C ARG A 60 5.63 13.83 12.17
N GLN A 61 4.37 13.43 12.03
CA GLN A 61 3.62 12.87 13.15
C GLN A 61 4.06 11.44 13.49
N GLU A 62 4.39 10.62 12.49
CA GLU A 62 4.96 9.29 12.68
C GLU A 62 6.27 9.37 13.47
N GLU A 63 7.19 10.26 13.08
CA GLU A 63 8.44 10.49 13.82
C GLU A 63 8.17 10.83 15.29
N LYS A 64 7.20 11.70 15.58
CA LYS A 64 6.80 12.02 16.96
C LYS A 64 6.27 10.81 17.70
N GLN A 65 5.37 10.04 17.09
CA GLN A 65 4.78 8.86 17.72
C GLN A 65 5.85 7.79 18.03
N MET A 66 6.83 7.66 17.14
CA MET A 66 7.91 6.66 17.19
C MET A 66 9.19 7.14 17.86
N LYS A 67 9.26 8.41 18.25
CA LYS A 67 10.48 9.05 18.80
C LYS A 67 11.67 8.95 17.85
N LEU A 68 11.42 9.03 16.55
CA LEU A 68 12.46 9.05 15.53
C LEU A 68 13.12 10.44 15.49
N PRO A 69 14.37 10.55 15.00
CA PRO A 69 14.99 11.84 14.76
C PRO A 69 14.11 12.71 13.85
N VAL A 70 14.08 14.01 14.14
CA VAL A 70 13.34 14.98 13.33
C VAL A 70 13.88 14.94 11.90
N ASN A 71 12.98 14.82 10.93
CA ASN A 71 13.27 14.74 9.48
C ASN A 71 13.95 13.46 9.02
N SER A 72 13.97 12.41 9.84
CA SER A 72 14.48 11.08 9.46
C SER A 72 13.67 10.41 8.33
N LEU A 73 12.37 10.69 8.21
CA LEU A 73 11.53 10.17 7.12
C LEU A 73 11.57 11.05 5.85
N GLY A 74 12.43 12.06 5.83
CA GLY A 74 12.60 12.97 4.70
C GLY A 74 11.32 13.75 4.33
N THR A 75 11.32 14.26 3.10
CA THR A 75 10.25 15.06 2.51
C THR A 75 9.86 14.45 1.17
N LEU A 76 8.57 14.15 0.99
CA LEU A 76 7.99 13.73 -0.26
C LEU A 76 8.07 14.85 -1.29
N SER A 77 8.50 14.50 -2.50
CA SER A 77 8.41 15.32 -3.71
C SER A 77 7.73 14.50 -4.80
N LEU A 78 6.87 15.15 -5.60
CA LEU A 78 6.20 14.55 -6.74
C LEU A 78 6.79 15.13 -8.04
N PRO A 79 6.93 14.34 -9.11
CA PRO A 79 7.35 14.86 -10.41
C PRO A 79 6.29 15.79 -11.00
N GLU A 80 6.68 16.75 -11.85
CA GLU A 80 5.74 17.74 -12.43
C GLU A 80 4.56 17.09 -13.17
N ASN A 81 4.80 15.98 -13.87
CA ASN A 81 3.79 15.22 -14.61
C ASN A 81 3.06 14.17 -13.75
N TYR A 82 3.15 14.22 -12.41
CA TYR A 82 2.59 13.18 -11.54
C TYR A 82 1.10 12.94 -11.77
N SER A 83 0.28 13.98 -11.91
CA SER A 83 -1.16 13.80 -12.17
C SER A 83 -1.48 13.28 -13.58
N LEU A 84 -0.50 13.19 -14.48
CA LEU A 84 -0.68 12.74 -15.86
C LEU A 84 -0.32 11.26 -16.06
N ILE A 85 0.49 10.67 -15.17
CA ILE A 85 0.74 9.22 -15.17
C ILE A 85 -0.46 8.46 -14.61
N SER A 86 -0.59 7.18 -14.92
CA SER A 86 -1.77 6.38 -14.54
C SER A 86 -1.93 6.23 -13.02
N PRO A 87 -3.14 5.97 -12.50
CA PRO A 87 -3.34 5.72 -11.07
C PRO A 87 -2.48 4.56 -10.54
N ALA A 88 -2.23 3.51 -11.34
CA ALA A 88 -1.38 2.40 -10.95
C ALA A 88 0.08 2.84 -10.78
N GLU A 89 0.61 3.64 -11.70
CA GLU A 89 1.97 4.19 -11.60
C GLU A 89 2.10 5.16 -10.43
N ARG A 90 1.09 5.99 -10.17
CA ARG A 90 1.05 6.87 -8.99
C ARG A 90 1.07 6.09 -7.67
N MET A 91 0.32 4.99 -7.60
CA MET A 91 0.34 4.06 -6.45
C MET A 91 1.72 3.45 -6.25
N LEU A 92 2.33 2.87 -7.30
CA LEU A 92 3.68 2.30 -7.22
C LEU A 92 4.69 3.35 -6.76
N PHE A 93 4.69 4.53 -7.40
CA PHE A 93 5.60 5.63 -7.08
C PHE A 93 5.50 6.01 -5.60
N LEU A 94 4.28 6.28 -5.12
CA LEU A 94 4.08 6.79 -3.77
C LEU A 94 4.32 5.72 -2.71
N ALA A 95 3.92 4.47 -2.96
CA ALA A 95 4.25 3.34 -2.09
C ALA A 95 5.78 3.15 -1.97
N ASN A 96 6.51 3.27 -3.08
CA ASN A 96 7.98 3.20 -3.08
C ASN A 96 8.62 4.38 -2.35
N GLN A 97 8.10 5.61 -2.50
CA GLN A 97 8.56 6.76 -1.71
C GLN A 97 8.35 6.54 -0.21
N GLU A 98 7.28 5.86 0.19
CA GLU A 98 6.99 5.55 1.60
C GLU A 98 7.85 4.41 2.14
N ARG A 99 8.12 3.38 1.34
CA ARG A 99 9.05 2.28 1.72
C ARG A 99 10.48 2.81 1.88
N THR A 100 10.98 3.54 0.89
CA THR A 100 12.35 4.07 0.90
C THR A 100 12.56 5.17 1.94
N ALA A 101 11.55 5.98 2.27
CA ALA A 101 11.62 6.95 3.36
C ALA A 101 11.91 6.32 4.73
N ARG A 102 11.69 5.01 4.87
CA ARG A 102 11.93 4.26 6.10
C ARG A 102 13.20 3.42 6.03
N ALA A 103 13.94 3.47 4.92
CA ALA A 103 15.21 2.77 4.78
C ALA A 103 16.18 3.21 5.88
N THR A 104 16.85 2.24 6.51
CA THR A 104 17.82 2.41 7.59
C THR A 104 17.28 2.97 8.91
N VAL A 105 16.00 3.33 8.96
CA VAL A 105 15.34 3.79 10.19
C VAL A 105 15.16 2.59 11.13
N ASP A 106 15.53 2.78 12.39
CA ASP A 106 15.37 1.77 13.44
C ASP A 106 14.14 2.08 14.28
N TYR A 107 13.14 1.19 14.22
CA TYR A 107 11.92 1.27 15.01
C TYR A 107 12.01 0.53 16.36
N GLY A 108 13.23 0.14 16.75
CA GLY A 108 13.54 -0.61 17.97
C GLY A 108 13.69 -2.11 17.76
N SER A 109 13.60 -2.60 16.52
CA SER A 109 13.76 -4.01 16.14
C SER A 109 14.81 -4.23 15.06
N GLY A 110 15.64 -3.21 14.80
CA GLY A 110 16.66 -3.23 13.76
C GLY A 110 16.33 -2.25 12.63
N LYS A 111 17.30 -2.10 11.73
CA LYS A 111 17.17 -1.19 10.58
C LYS A 111 16.24 -1.78 9.53
N ASN A 112 15.27 -0.99 9.10
CA ASN A 112 14.40 -1.38 8.01
C ASN A 112 15.16 -1.34 6.66
N PRO A 113 15.04 -2.36 5.79
CA PRO A 113 15.67 -2.35 4.46
C PRO A 113 15.16 -1.21 3.58
N GLY A 114 13.87 -0.90 3.69
CA GLY A 114 13.20 0.13 2.89
C GLY A 114 13.22 -0.16 1.39
N LEU A 115 13.22 -1.44 0.99
CA LEU A 115 13.28 -1.82 -0.42
C LEU A 115 12.01 -1.34 -1.14
N PRO A 116 12.10 -0.63 -2.26
CA PRO A 116 10.96 -0.36 -3.12
C PRO A 116 10.44 -1.66 -3.75
N PHE A 117 9.16 -1.66 -4.12
CA PHE A 117 8.61 -2.64 -5.06
C PHE A 117 9.31 -2.52 -6.41
N GLU A 118 9.58 -3.65 -7.04
CA GLU A 118 10.28 -3.74 -8.33
C GLU A 118 9.45 -3.07 -9.42
N ALA A 119 8.17 -3.46 -9.55
CA ALA A 119 7.32 -3.00 -10.64
C ALA A 119 5.82 -3.23 -10.39
N LEU A 120 5.02 -2.68 -11.30
CA LEU A 120 3.66 -3.16 -11.55
C LEU A 120 3.74 -4.46 -12.36
N GLU A 121 2.89 -5.44 -12.05
CA GLU A 121 2.80 -6.69 -12.82
C GLU A 121 1.43 -6.78 -13.51
N THR A 122 1.44 -7.11 -14.81
CA THR A 122 0.27 -7.06 -15.70
C THR A 122 -0.88 -7.99 -15.27
N HIS A 123 -0.57 -9.23 -14.87
CA HIS A 123 -1.58 -10.18 -14.40
C HIS A 123 -2.10 -9.80 -13.01
N LEU A 124 -1.25 -9.24 -12.15
CA LEU A 124 -1.64 -8.77 -10.83
C LEU A 124 -2.56 -7.55 -10.93
N ASN A 125 -2.30 -6.62 -11.86
CA ASN A 125 -3.24 -5.56 -12.24
C ASN A 125 -4.60 -6.14 -12.68
N THR A 126 -4.58 -7.20 -13.49
CA THR A 126 -5.80 -7.88 -13.95
C THR A 126 -6.58 -8.48 -12.78
N VAL A 127 -5.90 -9.11 -11.82
CA VAL A 127 -6.51 -9.67 -10.60
C VAL A 127 -7.14 -8.57 -9.75
N ALA A 128 -6.39 -7.50 -9.48
CA ALA A 128 -6.88 -6.37 -8.69
C ALA A 128 -8.09 -5.70 -9.35
N GLN A 129 -8.02 -5.47 -10.67
CA GLN A 129 -9.12 -4.88 -11.43
C GLN A 129 -10.36 -5.77 -11.42
N ALA A 130 -10.20 -7.09 -11.57
CA ALA A 130 -11.31 -8.02 -11.51
C ALA A 130 -12.01 -7.99 -10.15
N HIS A 131 -11.27 -7.89 -9.04
CA HIS A 131 -11.86 -7.82 -7.70
C HIS A 131 -12.55 -6.47 -7.42
N ALA A 132 -11.98 -5.36 -7.89
CA ALA A 132 -12.65 -4.05 -7.83
C ALA A 132 -13.98 -4.07 -8.59
N SER A 133 -13.98 -4.64 -9.80
CA SER A 133 -15.19 -4.84 -10.61
C SER A 133 -16.19 -5.79 -9.96
N ASP A 134 -15.73 -6.87 -9.30
CA ASP A 134 -16.59 -7.82 -8.59
C ASP A 134 -17.35 -7.15 -7.44
N MET A 135 -16.63 -6.42 -6.58
CA MET A 135 -17.19 -5.64 -5.49
C MET A 135 -18.29 -4.69 -5.96
N THR A 136 -17.97 -3.89 -7.00
CA THR A 136 -18.93 -2.94 -7.55
C THR A 136 -20.10 -3.62 -8.27
N ALA A 137 -19.87 -4.63 -9.10
CA ALA A 137 -20.94 -5.35 -9.81
C ALA A 137 -21.96 -5.95 -8.83
N HIS A 138 -21.47 -6.58 -7.76
CA HIS A 138 -22.28 -7.34 -6.82
C HIS A 138 -22.61 -6.59 -5.52
N ASN A 139 -22.29 -5.29 -5.42
CA ASN A 139 -22.67 -4.41 -4.30
C ASN A 139 -22.17 -4.88 -2.91
N PHE A 140 -20.93 -5.35 -2.83
CA PHE A 140 -20.30 -5.72 -1.56
C PHE A 140 -18.91 -5.10 -1.45
N PHE A 141 -18.41 -4.92 -0.24
CA PHE A 141 -17.04 -4.48 0.01
C PHE A 141 -16.35 -5.45 0.97
N GLY A 142 -15.32 -6.14 0.50
CA GLY A 142 -14.60 -7.15 1.30
C GLY A 142 -13.49 -7.86 0.52
N HIS A 143 -12.62 -8.55 1.24
CA HIS A 143 -11.48 -9.29 0.67
C HIS A 143 -11.89 -10.58 -0.06
N THR A 144 -12.99 -11.19 0.36
CA THR A 144 -13.55 -12.39 -0.27
C THR A 144 -14.43 -11.98 -1.44
N SER A 145 -14.15 -12.55 -2.62
CA SER A 145 -14.95 -12.34 -3.83
C SER A 145 -16.38 -12.86 -3.65
N HIS A 146 -17.29 -12.41 -4.52
CA HIS A 146 -18.67 -12.86 -4.51
C HIS A 146 -18.81 -14.39 -4.66
N ASP A 147 -17.88 -15.02 -5.39
CA ASP A 147 -17.81 -16.48 -5.55
C ASP A 147 -17.06 -17.22 -4.42
N GLY A 148 -16.71 -16.52 -3.34
CA GLY A 148 -16.06 -17.10 -2.16
C GLY A 148 -14.54 -17.19 -2.23
N ARG A 149 -13.89 -16.77 -3.33
CA ARG A 149 -12.42 -16.81 -3.44
C ARG A 149 -11.75 -15.74 -2.57
N THR A 150 -10.66 -16.12 -1.92
CA THR A 150 -9.73 -15.22 -1.23
C THR A 150 -8.78 -14.53 -2.21
N ALA A 151 -8.08 -13.48 -1.78
CA ALA A 151 -7.07 -12.80 -2.58
C ALA A 151 -5.99 -13.75 -3.11
N LEU A 152 -5.44 -14.62 -2.25
CA LEU A 152 -4.45 -15.62 -2.66
C LEU A 152 -5.00 -16.60 -3.69
N GLN A 153 -6.25 -17.02 -3.56
CA GLN A 153 -6.89 -17.89 -4.57
C GLN A 153 -7.09 -17.16 -5.90
N ARG A 154 -7.38 -15.84 -5.90
CA ARG A 154 -7.45 -15.05 -7.14
C ARG A 154 -6.09 -14.89 -7.80
N ILE A 155 -5.04 -14.63 -7.02
CA ILE A 155 -3.65 -14.50 -7.51
C ILE A 155 -3.18 -15.84 -8.09
N ASN A 156 -3.30 -16.95 -7.34
CA ASN A 156 -2.87 -18.29 -7.75
C ASN A 156 -3.66 -18.86 -8.94
N ALA A 157 -4.82 -18.27 -9.29
CA ALA A 157 -5.54 -18.63 -10.50
C ALA A 157 -4.80 -18.19 -11.77
N GLN A 158 -3.98 -17.14 -11.71
CA GLN A 158 -3.16 -16.69 -12.83
C GLN A 158 -2.02 -17.68 -13.07
N ALA A 159 -1.84 -18.11 -14.32
CA ALA A 159 -0.82 -19.10 -14.66
C ALA A 159 0.60 -18.68 -14.26
N VAL A 160 0.88 -17.37 -14.28
CA VAL A 160 2.16 -16.77 -13.94
C VAL A 160 2.56 -16.95 -12.46
N PHE A 161 1.59 -17.04 -11.55
CA PHE A 161 1.80 -17.19 -10.10
C PHE A 161 1.59 -18.63 -9.61
N LYS A 162 1.48 -19.62 -10.50
CA LYS A 162 1.21 -21.01 -10.11
C LYS A 162 2.46 -21.72 -9.59
N GLY A 163 2.24 -22.66 -8.66
CA GLY A 163 3.27 -23.56 -8.18
C GLY A 163 4.33 -22.82 -7.37
N LYS A 164 5.57 -22.81 -7.88
CA LYS A 164 6.73 -22.19 -7.21
C LYS A 164 6.97 -20.73 -7.63
N CYS A 165 6.07 -20.11 -8.39
CA CYS A 165 6.22 -18.76 -8.94
C CYS A 165 5.57 -17.67 -8.08
N TYR A 166 5.44 -17.93 -6.78
CA TYR A 166 5.01 -16.98 -5.77
C TYR A 166 5.44 -17.54 -4.42
N GLU A 167 5.94 -16.68 -3.55
CA GLU A 167 6.36 -17.00 -2.20
C GLU A 167 5.32 -16.50 -1.21
N PHE A 168 5.02 -17.31 -0.20
CA PHE A 168 3.93 -17.00 0.72
C PHE A 168 4.24 -15.73 1.50
N MET A 169 3.25 -14.84 1.54
CA MET A 169 3.24 -13.68 2.42
C MET A 169 2.03 -13.74 3.33
N SER A 170 2.17 -13.26 4.57
CA SER A 170 1.06 -13.15 5.53
C SER A 170 -0.07 -12.26 5.03
N ARG A 171 0.23 -11.34 4.11
CA ARG A 171 -0.69 -10.34 3.56
C ARG A 171 -0.40 -10.12 2.07
N ALA A 172 -1.46 -10.05 1.26
CA ALA A 172 -1.34 -9.92 -0.20
C ALA A 172 -2.35 -8.93 -0.82
N GLU A 173 -3.17 -8.25 0.00
CA GLU A 173 -4.20 -7.35 -0.50
C GLU A 173 -4.54 -6.24 0.48
N ASN A 174 -4.70 -5.03 -0.07
CA ASN A 174 -5.40 -3.92 0.55
C ASN A 174 -6.59 -3.51 -0.33
N ILE A 175 -7.72 -3.16 0.32
CA ILE A 175 -8.90 -2.61 -0.36
C ILE A 175 -9.32 -1.29 0.30
N TYR A 176 -9.81 -0.37 -0.50
CA TYR A 176 -10.27 0.94 -0.06
C TYR A 176 -11.57 1.31 -0.77
N MET A 177 -12.45 1.97 -0.03
CA MET A 177 -13.71 2.49 -0.55
C MET A 177 -13.84 3.96 -0.16
N PHE A 178 -14.12 4.79 -1.15
CA PHE A 178 -14.54 6.17 -0.95
C PHE A 178 -15.97 6.37 -1.41
N CYS A 179 -16.82 6.89 -0.53
CA CYS A 179 -18.21 7.19 -0.82
C CYS A 179 -18.39 8.69 -1.01
N TYR A 180 -18.75 9.08 -2.22
CA TYR A 180 -19.03 10.47 -2.57
C TYR A 180 -20.54 10.71 -2.62
N TYR A 181 -20.99 11.85 -2.09
CA TYR A 181 -22.40 12.24 -2.00
C TYR A 181 -22.61 13.63 -2.59
N SER A 182 -23.56 13.77 -3.51
CA SER A 182 -23.88 15.04 -4.17
C SER A 182 -25.39 15.25 -4.27
N SER A 183 -25.87 16.45 -3.97
CA SER A 183 -27.25 16.88 -4.28
C SER A 183 -27.41 17.27 -5.75
N ASP A 184 -26.30 17.56 -6.44
CA ASP A 184 -26.27 18.12 -7.79
C ASP A 184 -25.93 17.04 -8.83
N LYS A 185 -26.64 17.06 -9.97
CA LYS A 185 -26.41 16.17 -11.11
C LYS A 185 -25.77 16.93 -12.29
N PRO A 186 -24.81 16.35 -13.04
CA PRO A 186 -23.93 15.23 -12.70
C PRO A 186 -22.49 15.71 -12.49
N VAL A 187 -21.89 15.41 -11.34
CA VAL A 187 -20.44 15.15 -11.31
C VAL A 187 -20.20 14.02 -10.31
N LEU A 188 -20.07 12.80 -10.83
CA LEU A 188 -19.74 11.59 -10.07
C LEU A 188 -18.55 10.91 -10.76
N GLU A 189 -17.49 11.69 -10.97
CA GLU A 189 -16.23 11.20 -11.52
C GLU A 189 -15.34 10.65 -10.41
N MET A 190 -14.46 9.72 -10.78
CA MET A 190 -13.45 9.22 -9.85
C MET A 190 -12.48 10.36 -9.50
N PRO A 191 -12.23 10.64 -8.20
CA PRO A 191 -11.26 11.64 -7.81
C PRO A 191 -9.89 11.37 -8.42
N VAL A 192 -9.24 12.40 -8.96
CA VAL A 192 -7.90 12.28 -9.57
C VAL A 192 -6.92 11.60 -8.61
N PHE A 193 -6.96 11.96 -7.33
CA PHE A 193 -6.01 11.47 -6.34
C PHE A 193 -6.51 10.28 -5.51
N ILE A 194 -7.45 9.46 -6.03
CA ILE A 194 -8.09 8.39 -5.25
C ILE A 194 -7.10 7.34 -4.69
N VAL A 195 -6.00 7.06 -5.41
CA VAL A 195 -4.99 6.09 -4.97
C VAL A 195 -4.13 6.64 -3.84
N GLU A 196 -3.89 7.95 -3.83
CA GLU A 196 -3.20 8.67 -2.78
C GLU A 196 -4.07 8.75 -1.52
N GLN A 197 -5.39 8.94 -1.68
CA GLN A 197 -6.35 8.86 -0.57
C GLN A 197 -6.33 7.46 0.08
N ALA A 198 -6.34 6.40 -0.75
CA ALA A 198 -6.27 5.02 -0.29
C ALA A 198 -4.95 4.74 0.45
N LEU A 199 -3.81 5.07 -0.17
CA LEU A 199 -2.49 4.86 0.42
C LEU A 199 -2.31 5.63 1.73
N PHE A 200 -2.74 6.89 1.79
CA PHE A 200 -2.69 7.67 3.02
C PHE A 200 -3.51 7.01 4.13
N SER A 201 -4.74 6.59 3.80
CA SER A 201 -5.64 5.95 4.76
C SER A 201 -5.02 4.68 5.33
N TRP A 202 -4.50 3.80 4.47
CA TRP A 202 -3.86 2.56 4.89
C TRP A 202 -2.59 2.77 5.71
N LEU A 203 -1.76 3.77 5.37
CA LEU A 203 -0.50 3.99 6.09
C LEU A 203 -0.69 4.73 7.41
N TYR A 204 -1.64 5.65 7.47
CA TYR A 204 -1.68 6.67 8.51
C TYR A 204 -3.01 6.78 9.26
N GLN A 205 -4.10 6.16 8.77
CA GLN A 205 -5.43 6.21 9.40
C GLN A 205 -6.07 4.81 9.49
N ASP A 206 -5.30 3.83 9.94
CA ASP A 206 -5.66 2.40 9.89
C ASP A 206 -5.83 1.76 11.28
N ALA A 207 -5.92 2.56 12.34
CA ALA A 207 -6.00 2.06 13.72
C ALA A 207 -7.22 1.17 13.96
N VAL A 208 -8.36 1.50 13.34
CA VAL A 208 -9.64 0.80 13.54
C VAL A 208 -9.65 -0.65 13.05
N VAL A 209 -8.75 -1.00 12.14
CA VAL A 209 -8.54 -2.36 11.62
C VAL A 209 -7.15 -2.89 11.98
N ALA A 210 -6.58 -2.36 13.07
CA ALA A 210 -5.34 -2.80 13.67
C ALA A 210 -4.12 -2.77 12.73
N TRP A 211 -4.04 -1.76 11.85
CA TRP A 211 -2.87 -1.48 11.00
C TRP A 211 -2.52 -2.58 9.99
N GLY A 212 -3.45 -3.49 9.71
CA GLY A 212 -3.23 -4.57 8.76
C GLY A 212 -2.87 -4.06 7.36
N HIS A 213 -3.44 -2.93 6.94
CA HIS A 213 -3.15 -2.37 5.62
C HIS A 213 -1.80 -1.67 5.57
N ARG A 214 -1.42 -0.98 6.66
CA ARG A 214 -0.08 -0.40 6.83
C ARG A 214 0.98 -1.48 6.76
N GLU A 215 0.77 -2.58 7.49
CA GLU A 215 1.67 -3.72 7.47
C GLU A 215 1.81 -4.27 6.04
N THR A 216 0.71 -4.52 5.33
CA THR A 216 0.75 -5.00 3.94
C THR A 216 1.63 -4.12 3.03
N LEU A 217 1.56 -2.78 3.15
CA LEU A 217 2.33 -1.88 2.28
C LEU A 217 3.81 -1.80 2.64
N LEU A 218 4.13 -1.92 3.93
CA LEU A 218 5.48 -1.73 4.46
C LEU A 218 6.18 -3.05 4.80
N ILE A 219 5.53 -4.18 4.53
CA ILE A 219 6.08 -5.52 4.75
C ILE A 219 7.40 -5.70 3.99
N GLN A 220 8.37 -6.33 4.65
CA GLN A 220 9.68 -6.72 4.14
C GLN A 220 9.86 -8.20 4.53
N ASP A 221 11.04 -8.69 4.93
CA ASP A 221 11.26 -10.07 5.40
C ASP A 221 10.21 -10.55 6.42
N LYS A 222 9.77 -9.66 7.32
CA LYS A 222 8.68 -9.91 8.27
C LYS A 222 7.75 -8.72 8.40
N ASP A 223 6.46 -8.97 8.60
CA ASP A 223 5.52 -7.92 8.99
C ASP A 223 5.71 -7.47 10.46
N ALA A 224 5.02 -6.41 10.87
CA ALA A 224 5.14 -5.87 12.23
C ALA A 224 4.47 -6.78 13.28
N SER A 225 3.61 -7.70 12.85
CA SER A 225 2.93 -8.72 13.67
C SER A 225 3.70 -10.05 13.74
N GLY A 226 4.81 -10.19 13.00
CA GLY A 226 5.68 -11.37 12.98
C GLY A 226 5.37 -12.39 11.86
N GLY A 227 4.47 -12.10 10.94
CA GLY A 227 4.22 -12.90 9.73
C GLY A 227 5.34 -12.79 8.70
N GLU A 228 5.40 -13.76 7.79
CA GLU A 228 6.35 -13.79 6.67
C GLU A 228 6.00 -12.73 5.63
N GLY A 229 7.02 -12.08 5.08
CA GLY A 229 6.86 -11.17 3.96
C GLY A 229 7.84 -11.44 2.84
N PHE A 230 8.33 -10.38 2.20
CA PHE A 230 9.17 -10.48 1.02
C PHE A 230 10.53 -11.09 1.31
N HIS A 231 10.94 -12.07 0.53
CA HIS A 231 12.33 -12.47 0.43
C HIS A 231 13.00 -11.70 -0.71
N ASN A 232 14.02 -10.89 -0.41
CA ASN A 232 14.82 -10.18 -1.41
C ASN A 232 15.68 -11.16 -2.23
N ASN A 233 15.04 -11.92 -3.11
CA ASN A 233 15.62 -13.03 -3.84
C ASN A 233 15.31 -12.96 -5.35
N ARG A 234 14.56 -11.94 -5.79
CA ARG A 234 14.29 -11.67 -7.19
C ARG A 234 14.68 -10.25 -7.58
N GLY A 235 15.14 -10.13 -8.83
CA GLY A 235 15.40 -8.83 -9.44
C GLY A 235 16.72 -8.23 -8.96
N PRO A 236 16.93 -6.92 -9.16
CA PRO A 236 18.09 -6.23 -8.62
C PRO A 236 18.06 -6.22 -7.09
N ALA A 237 19.22 -6.33 -6.44
CA ALA A 237 19.36 -6.35 -4.97
C ALA A 237 18.74 -5.14 -4.23
N GLY A 238 18.34 -4.09 -4.95
CA GLY A 238 17.76 -2.86 -4.43
C GLY A 238 16.24 -2.74 -4.55
N SER A 239 15.51 -3.80 -4.92
CA SER A 239 14.04 -3.81 -5.02
C SER A 239 13.50 -5.21 -4.77
N GLU A 240 12.29 -5.34 -4.24
CA GLU A 240 11.62 -6.64 -4.10
C GLU A 240 10.08 -6.47 -4.13
N GLY A 241 9.39 -7.44 -4.74
CA GLY A 241 7.94 -7.51 -4.76
C GLY A 241 7.29 -6.81 -5.95
N PHE A 242 6.13 -7.34 -6.34
CA PHE A 242 5.27 -6.73 -7.36
C PHE A 242 3.98 -6.17 -6.78
N LEU A 243 3.47 -5.14 -7.45
CA LEU A 243 2.17 -4.52 -7.19
C LEU A 243 1.20 -4.75 -8.35
N GLY A 244 -0.07 -4.92 -8.03
CA GLY A 244 -1.17 -4.81 -8.98
C GLY A 244 -2.24 -3.86 -8.43
N VAL A 245 -2.81 -3.03 -9.28
CA VAL A 245 -3.79 -2.01 -8.89
C VAL A 245 -5.04 -2.11 -9.75
N GLY A 246 -6.20 -2.10 -9.09
CA GLY A 246 -7.51 -2.15 -9.73
C GLY A 246 -8.41 -1.05 -9.19
N LEU A 247 -9.21 -0.43 -10.06
CA LEU A 247 -10.12 0.64 -9.69
C LEU A 247 -11.51 0.40 -10.30
N ALA A 248 -12.57 0.65 -9.53
CA ALA A 248 -13.93 0.58 -10.03
C ALA A 248 -14.81 1.66 -9.41
N THR A 249 -15.80 2.13 -10.18
CA THR A 249 -16.77 3.13 -9.72
C THR A 249 -18.18 2.60 -9.95
N LYS A 250 -19.08 2.86 -8.98
CA LYS A 250 -20.50 2.57 -9.14
C LYS A 250 -21.38 3.65 -8.55
N VAL A 251 -22.27 4.18 -9.37
CA VAL A 251 -23.41 4.98 -8.91
C VAL A 251 -24.35 4.08 -8.11
N ASP A 252 -24.88 4.60 -7.01
CA ASP A 252 -25.76 3.89 -6.09
C ASP A 252 -25.15 2.63 -5.45
N TYR A 253 -23.83 2.61 -5.30
CA TYR A 253 -23.09 1.54 -4.65
C TYR A 253 -23.62 1.28 -3.24
N GLN A 254 -24.20 0.09 -3.00
CA GLN A 254 -24.93 -0.19 -1.76
C GLN A 254 -24.09 -0.13 -0.49
N PRO A 255 -22.79 -0.50 -0.48
CA PRO A 255 -21.93 -0.32 0.68
C PRO A 255 -21.81 1.14 1.15
N CYS A 256 -22.07 2.12 0.29
CA CYS A 256 -22.19 3.51 0.70
C CYS A 256 -23.57 3.77 1.34
N ALA A 257 -23.59 4.41 2.50
CA ALA A 257 -24.83 4.74 3.21
C ALA A 257 -25.82 5.53 2.33
N LYS A 258 -27.13 5.36 2.52
CA LYS A 258 -28.14 6.17 1.85
C LYS A 258 -28.37 7.47 2.63
N PHE A 259 -28.27 8.60 1.96
CA PHE A 259 -28.66 9.90 2.50
C PHE A 259 -29.81 10.47 1.66
N PRO A 260 -31.01 10.70 2.24
CA PRO A 260 -32.13 11.28 1.52
C PRO A 260 -31.76 12.61 0.86
N GLY A 261 -32.11 12.78 -0.43
CA GLY A 261 -31.81 13.98 -1.20
C GLY A 261 -30.42 14.02 -1.85
N TYR A 262 -29.58 13.01 -1.63
CA TYR A 262 -28.24 12.92 -2.24
C TYR A 262 -28.14 11.71 -3.17
N GLN A 263 -27.48 11.90 -4.32
CA GLN A 263 -26.90 10.80 -5.09
C GLN A 263 -25.63 10.31 -4.40
N ARG A 264 -25.35 9.02 -4.51
CA ARG A 264 -24.13 8.42 -3.97
C ARG A 264 -23.35 7.69 -5.06
N THR A 265 -22.04 7.74 -4.95
CA THR A 265 -21.13 6.95 -5.78
C THR A 265 -20.07 6.34 -4.88
N GLY A 266 -19.81 5.05 -5.11
CA GLY A 266 -18.69 4.36 -4.51
C GLY A 266 -17.53 4.27 -5.48
N HIS A 267 -16.34 4.63 -5.03
CA HIS A 267 -15.08 4.38 -5.70
C HIS A 267 -14.32 3.33 -4.91
N VAL A 268 -13.87 2.29 -5.58
CA VAL A 268 -13.16 1.15 -4.99
C VAL A 268 -11.76 1.11 -5.55
N VAL A 269 -10.77 0.95 -4.67
CA VAL A 269 -9.36 0.72 -5.02
C VAL A 269 -8.94 -0.61 -4.41
N VAL A 270 -8.32 -1.45 -5.23
CA VAL A 270 -7.71 -2.73 -4.80
C VAL A 270 -6.23 -2.67 -5.13
N VAL A 271 -5.40 -3.05 -4.17
CA VAL A 271 -3.98 -3.27 -4.35
C VAL A 271 -3.65 -4.71 -3.98
N ASN A 272 -3.10 -5.47 -4.92
CA ASN A 272 -2.56 -6.80 -4.65
C ASN A 272 -1.03 -6.76 -4.64
N LEU A 273 -0.44 -7.59 -3.79
CA LEU A 273 1.00 -7.73 -3.63
C LEU A 273 1.39 -9.19 -3.75
N VAL A 274 2.53 -9.45 -4.36
CA VAL A 274 3.10 -10.78 -4.58
C VAL A 274 4.58 -10.69 -4.31
N ASP A 275 5.10 -11.63 -3.54
CA ASP A 275 6.53 -11.95 -3.47
C ASP A 275 6.89 -12.92 -4.61
N PRO A 276 7.52 -12.43 -5.68
CA PRO A 276 7.76 -13.21 -6.88
C PRO A 276 9.02 -14.08 -6.75
N ALA A 277 8.91 -15.37 -7.07
CA ALA A 277 10.10 -16.23 -7.13
C ALA A 277 11.10 -15.81 -8.22
N ALA A 278 12.38 -16.03 -7.95
CA ALA A 278 13.52 -15.67 -8.80
C ALA A 278 13.42 -16.14 -10.27
N ASP A 279 13.11 -17.42 -10.49
CA ASP A 279 13.25 -18.10 -11.80
C ASP A 279 11.96 -18.15 -12.63
N CYS A 280 10.99 -17.29 -12.34
CA CYS A 280 9.71 -17.26 -13.05
C CYS A 280 9.60 -16.06 -13.99
N ALA A 281 8.84 -16.24 -15.06
CA ALA A 281 8.60 -15.21 -16.08
C ALA A 281 7.37 -14.40 -15.71
N TYR A 282 7.52 -13.08 -15.54
CA TYR A 282 6.43 -12.15 -15.21
C TYR A 282 6.37 -11.05 -16.26
N SER A 283 5.23 -10.36 -16.35
CA SER A 283 5.05 -9.28 -17.32
C SER A 283 5.00 -7.94 -16.61
N ILE A 284 6.01 -7.11 -16.90
CA ILE A 284 6.06 -5.71 -16.47
C ILE A 284 5.58 -4.84 -17.65
N PRO A 285 4.63 -3.89 -17.43
CA PRO A 285 4.12 -2.98 -18.46
C PRO A 285 5.17 -2.10 -19.13
#